data_AF-A0A4V3UNQ4-F1
#
_entry.id   AF-A0A4V3UNQ4-F1
#
_cell.length_a   1.000
_cell.length_b   1.000
_cell.length_c   1.000
_cell.angle_alpha   90.00
_cell.angle_beta   90.00
_cell.angle_gamma   90.00
#
_symmetry.space_group_name_H-M   'P 1'
#
loop_
_entity.id
_entity.type
_entity.pdbx_description
1 polymer ?
#
loop_
_entity_poly.entity_id
_entity_poly.type
_entity_poly.pdbx_seq_one_letter_code
_entity_poly.pdbx_strand_id
1 'polypeptide(L)'
;MVESVRFLSYVGGSLPEAVGDALSTQVKLISVMCTCETLLFPLEVPDSPADWQYVTISRFFGHIFRPDRDGLSELVLVRQPDYEQFQGAFYTFPERQEYAFSYLFAQHPHHPESWVFRARTDDIIAFTTAEKLNPIAMESVIVASPKIKSAVIRGQGQFQASLLIEPYIYPTTPAEERFIQDIQSSRDCPAHGRIMKGFVMLTKPDKPLPRAGKDTVQRHAVFKLYAEEFQALYDRMRPHVESETSTIASPQPLAKGASSAVIPSTSLDQQIEEALDRLLPSAIEKAVHVMLTRLLSGLNGATTTSSNPAVPSPTTVKKSIKNGIHSGPNDLKKLIYNQLSENLDTERLNDDSDLFQFGLDSLQVVELVKMLNAYLEEWRPNVDRLERKAVYNNPTVNGVVSLMM
;
A
#
# COMPACT_ATOMS: atom_id res chain seq x y z
N MET A 1 7.49 -1.44 -29.39
CA MET A 1 6.17 -1.66 -28.75
C MET A 1 5.73 -0.45 -27.92
N VAL A 2 6.62 0.18 -27.14
CA VAL A 2 6.36 1.49 -26.50
C VAL A 2 6.08 2.58 -27.53
N GLU A 3 6.76 2.55 -28.68
CA GLU A 3 6.61 3.53 -29.78
C GLU A 3 5.20 3.66 -30.36
N SER A 4 4.31 2.68 -30.16
CA SER A 4 2.92 2.72 -30.63
C SER A 4 1.91 3.07 -29.53
N VAL A 5 2.35 3.27 -28.28
CA VAL A 5 1.46 3.57 -27.15
C VAL A 5 1.39 5.08 -26.97
N ARG A 6 0.19 5.66 -27.14
CA ARG A 6 -0.02 7.11 -27.01
C ARG A 6 -0.08 7.58 -25.55
N PHE A 7 -0.63 6.76 -24.67
CA PHE A 7 -0.73 7.03 -23.24
C PHE A 7 -0.72 5.72 -22.44
N LEU A 8 -0.21 5.79 -21.23
CA LEU A 8 -0.22 4.70 -20.26
C LEU A 8 -0.88 5.18 -18.98
N SER A 9 -2.02 4.58 -18.64
CA SER A 9 -2.74 4.87 -17.40
C SER A 9 -2.35 3.88 -16.30
N TYR A 10 -2.21 4.36 -15.07
CA TYR A 10 -1.96 3.54 -13.90
C TYR A 10 -2.90 3.92 -12.75
N VAL A 11 -3.26 2.94 -11.91
CA VAL A 11 -4.29 3.06 -10.87
C VAL A 11 -4.02 2.14 -9.69
N GLY A 12 -4.47 2.54 -8.50
CA GLY A 12 -4.49 1.68 -7.30
C GLY A 12 -3.16 1.57 -6.54
N GLY A 13 -2.06 2.04 -7.12
CA GLY A 13 -0.76 2.13 -6.46
C GLY A 13 0.13 3.16 -7.15
N SER A 14 1.14 3.65 -6.43
CA SER A 14 2.15 4.56 -6.97
C SER A 14 3.15 3.81 -7.84
N LEU A 15 3.55 4.43 -8.95
CA LEU A 15 4.69 3.98 -9.73
C LEU A 15 5.98 4.44 -9.04
N PRO A 16 7.06 3.62 -8.98
CA PRO A 16 8.34 4.11 -8.50
C PRO A 16 8.80 5.32 -9.31
N GLU A 17 9.25 6.36 -8.61
CA GLU A 17 9.56 7.66 -9.21
C GLU A 17 10.56 7.54 -10.38
N ALA A 18 11.67 6.84 -10.17
CA ALA A 18 12.67 6.59 -11.21
C ALA A 18 12.10 5.85 -12.45
N VAL A 19 11.11 4.97 -12.27
CA VAL A 19 10.46 4.26 -13.38
C VAL A 19 9.53 5.20 -14.14
N GLY A 20 8.76 6.02 -13.43
CA GLY A 20 7.87 6.98 -14.07
C GLY A 20 8.62 8.12 -14.76
N ASP A 21 9.72 8.59 -14.19
CA ASP A 21 10.60 9.58 -14.81
C ASP A 21 11.19 9.06 -16.12
N ALA A 22 11.61 7.78 -16.15
CA ALA A 22 12.08 7.17 -17.39
C ALA A 22 10.95 7.04 -18.43
N LEU A 23 9.77 6.54 -18.00
CA LEU A 23 8.63 6.32 -18.89
C LEU A 23 8.00 7.61 -19.44
N SER A 24 7.95 8.67 -18.64
CA SER A 24 7.34 9.95 -19.02
C SER A 24 8.06 10.62 -20.19
N THR A 25 9.33 10.29 -20.42
CA THR A 25 10.09 10.75 -21.61
C THR A 25 9.62 10.12 -22.92
N GLN A 26 8.94 8.97 -22.86
CA GLN A 26 8.57 8.18 -24.05
C GLN A 26 7.06 8.08 -24.25
N VAL A 27 6.27 8.06 -23.18
CA VAL A 27 4.81 7.89 -23.22
C VAL A 27 4.14 8.85 -22.24
N LYS A 28 2.98 9.40 -22.63
CA LYS A 28 2.17 10.20 -21.70
C LYS A 28 1.61 9.32 -20.58
N LEU A 29 2.11 9.51 -19.38
CA LEU A 29 1.58 8.86 -18.18
C LEU A 29 0.32 9.57 -17.71
N ILE A 30 -0.69 8.79 -17.32
CA ILE A 30 -1.96 9.30 -16.76
C ILE A 30 -2.20 8.61 -15.43
N SER A 31 -2.07 9.37 -14.34
CA SER A 31 -2.47 8.91 -13.02
C SER A 31 -3.99 8.84 -12.93
N VAL A 32 -4.50 7.70 -12.49
CA VAL A 32 -5.92 7.52 -12.21
C VAL A 32 -6.07 7.25 -10.72
N MET A 33 -6.79 8.13 -10.03
CA MET A 33 -7.16 7.92 -8.63
C MET A 33 -8.62 7.55 -8.51
N CYS A 34 -8.89 6.53 -7.70
CA CYS A 34 -10.24 6.08 -7.42
C CYS A 34 -10.36 5.46 -6.03
N THR A 35 -11.56 5.46 -5.50
CA THR A 35 -11.94 4.62 -4.36
C THR A 35 -13.26 3.91 -4.65
N CYS A 36 -13.58 2.88 -3.86
CA CYS A 36 -14.89 2.24 -3.97
C CYS A 36 -16.03 3.17 -3.56
N GLU A 37 -15.74 4.17 -2.72
CA GLU A 37 -16.74 5.11 -2.22
C GLU A 37 -17.13 6.18 -3.23
N THR A 38 -16.19 6.65 -4.07
CA THR A 38 -16.44 7.77 -5.00
C THR A 38 -16.20 7.43 -6.46
N LEU A 39 -15.86 6.18 -6.78
CA LEU A 39 -15.37 5.77 -8.11
C LEU A 39 -14.12 6.59 -8.49
N LEU A 40 -14.02 7.00 -9.75
CA LEU A 40 -12.91 7.77 -10.32
C LEU A 40 -12.99 9.23 -9.84
N PHE A 41 -11.85 9.77 -9.43
CA PHE A 41 -11.75 11.18 -9.10
C PHE A 41 -11.80 12.00 -10.40
N PRO A 42 -12.41 13.18 -10.40
CA PRO A 42 -12.45 14.06 -11.57
C PRO A 42 -11.09 14.76 -11.72
N LEU A 43 -10.09 14.05 -12.24
CA LEU A 43 -8.73 14.55 -12.39
C LEU A 43 -8.53 15.27 -13.73
N GLU A 44 -7.83 16.39 -13.68
CA GLU A 44 -7.26 17.01 -14.87
C GLU A 44 -6.00 16.24 -15.29
N VAL A 45 -5.77 16.14 -16.60
CA VAL A 45 -4.58 15.47 -17.13
C VAL A 45 -3.44 16.49 -17.16
N PRO A 46 -2.29 16.22 -16.51
CA PRO A 46 -1.15 17.12 -16.55
C PRO A 46 -0.69 17.41 -17.99
N ASP A 47 -0.29 18.67 -18.22
CA ASP A 47 0.27 19.11 -19.50
C ASP A 47 1.74 18.71 -19.64
N SER A 48 2.50 18.85 -18.54
CA SER A 48 3.93 18.55 -18.48
C SER A 48 4.18 17.07 -18.17
N PRO A 49 5.04 16.38 -18.93
CA PRO A 49 5.52 15.04 -18.55
C PRO A 49 6.29 15.01 -17.23
N ALA A 50 6.90 16.13 -16.81
CA ALA A 50 7.59 16.22 -15.52
C ALA A 50 6.62 16.11 -14.33
N ASP A 51 5.35 16.46 -14.55
CA ASP A 51 4.33 16.49 -13.50
C ASP A 51 3.50 15.19 -13.50
N TRP A 52 4.02 14.10 -14.04
CA TRP A 52 3.28 12.85 -14.26
C TRP A 52 2.71 12.19 -12.99
N GLN A 53 3.27 12.51 -11.81
CA GLN A 53 2.77 12.06 -10.51
C GLN A 53 1.70 12.98 -9.92
N TYR A 54 1.67 14.23 -10.38
CA TYR A 54 0.80 15.23 -9.82
C TYR A 54 -0.62 15.12 -10.38
N VAL A 55 -1.57 15.46 -9.53
CA VAL A 55 -2.99 15.38 -9.78
C VAL A 55 -3.65 16.69 -9.38
N THR A 56 -4.41 17.26 -10.30
CA THR A 56 -5.31 18.38 -10.04
C THR A 56 -6.72 17.82 -10.00
N ILE A 57 -7.36 17.88 -8.84
CA ILE A 57 -8.72 17.39 -8.66
C ILE A 57 -9.69 18.54 -8.97
N SER A 58 -10.71 18.29 -9.78
CA SER A 58 -11.72 19.29 -10.11
C SER A 58 -12.38 19.83 -8.83
N ARG A 59 -12.57 21.16 -8.78
CA ARG A 59 -13.27 21.83 -7.69
C ARG A 59 -14.67 21.28 -7.42
N PHE A 60 -15.33 20.74 -8.46
CA PHE A 60 -16.67 20.15 -8.35
C PHE A 60 -16.70 18.85 -7.54
N PHE A 61 -15.54 18.29 -7.17
CA PHE A 61 -15.48 17.20 -6.21
C PHE A 61 -15.84 17.65 -4.78
N GLY A 62 -15.74 18.95 -4.47
CA GLY A 62 -15.98 19.47 -3.12
C GLY A 62 -14.95 18.98 -2.10
N HIS A 63 -13.69 18.87 -2.53
CA HIS A 63 -12.59 18.42 -1.69
C HIS A 63 -11.83 19.60 -1.08
N ILE A 64 -11.14 19.33 0.03
CA ILE A 64 -10.15 20.20 0.63
C ILE A 64 -8.88 19.40 0.93
N PHE A 65 -7.75 20.11 0.98
CA PHE A 65 -6.50 19.59 1.53
C PHE A 65 -6.27 20.24 2.89
N ARG A 66 -6.46 19.48 3.96
CA ARG A 66 -6.29 19.95 5.34
C ARG A 66 -4.84 19.72 5.78
N PRO A 67 -4.13 20.74 6.30
CA PRO A 67 -2.76 20.54 6.80
C PRO A 67 -2.68 19.41 7.83
N ASP A 68 -1.67 18.56 7.69
CA ASP A 68 -1.34 17.47 8.60
C ASP A 68 0.19 17.52 8.91
N ARG A 69 0.79 16.40 9.27
CA ARG A 69 2.21 16.27 9.65
C ARG A 69 3.16 16.50 8.48
N ASP A 70 4.41 16.82 8.82
CA ASP A 70 5.56 16.81 7.91
C ASP A 70 5.38 17.66 6.64
N GLY A 71 4.57 18.72 6.72
CA GLY A 71 4.26 19.59 5.58
C GLY A 71 3.33 18.95 4.54
N LEU A 72 2.71 17.82 4.86
CA LEU A 72 1.71 17.15 4.04
C LEU A 72 0.30 17.58 4.43
N SER A 73 -0.64 17.39 3.52
CA SER A 73 -2.06 17.67 3.74
C SER A 73 -2.92 16.44 3.48
N GLU A 74 -3.90 16.19 4.34
CA GLU A 74 -4.89 15.13 4.16
C GLU A 74 -5.98 15.57 3.18
N LEU A 75 -6.29 14.71 2.21
CA LEU A 75 -7.44 14.89 1.31
C LEU A 75 -8.75 14.52 2.02
N VAL A 76 -9.68 15.48 2.06
CA VAL A 76 -10.99 15.35 2.70
C VAL A 76 -12.08 15.80 1.74
N LEU A 77 -13.14 15.00 1.61
CA LEU A 77 -14.38 15.41 0.95
C LEU A 77 -15.27 16.15 1.95
N VAL A 78 -15.80 17.31 1.59
CA VAL A 78 -16.74 18.08 2.42
C VAL A 78 -18.07 18.16 1.70
N ARG A 79 -19.16 17.74 2.35
CA ARG A 79 -20.49 17.69 1.74
C ARG A 79 -20.94 19.08 1.30
N GLN A 80 -21.27 19.19 0.01
CA GLN A 80 -21.78 20.41 -0.59
C GLN A 80 -22.99 20.08 -1.45
N PRO A 81 -24.18 20.64 -1.16
CA PRO A 81 -25.40 20.37 -1.93
C PRO A 81 -25.23 20.60 -3.44
N ASP A 82 -24.48 21.64 -3.82
CA ASP A 82 -24.24 21.99 -5.23
C ASP A 82 -23.40 20.94 -5.99
N TYR A 83 -22.69 20.06 -5.27
CA TYR A 83 -21.77 19.07 -5.82
C TYR A 83 -22.22 17.63 -5.57
N GLU A 84 -23.45 17.41 -5.08
CA GLU A 84 -23.95 16.11 -4.63
C GLU A 84 -23.69 14.98 -5.65
N GLN A 85 -23.91 15.25 -6.94
CA GLN A 85 -23.70 14.28 -8.03
C GLN A 85 -22.25 13.76 -8.16
N PHE A 86 -21.26 14.48 -7.64
CA PHE A 86 -19.84 14.11 -7.68
C PHE A 86 -19.33 13.54 -6.35
N GLN A 87 -20.16 13.53 -5.31
CA GLN A 87 -19.77 13.14 -3.96
C GLN A 87 -20.30 11.74 -3.58
N GLY A 88 -19.90 10.74 -4.37
CA GLY A 88 -20.33 9.33 -4.22
C GLY A 88 -20.23 8.78 -2.79
N ALA A 89 -19.23 9.22 -2.02
CA ALA A 89 -19.01 8.78 -0.65
C ALA A 89 -20.21 9.05 0.25
N PHE A 90 -20.97 10.12 -0.03
CA PHE A 90 -22.15 10.51 0.73
C PHE A 90 -23.43 9.77 0.35
N TYR A 91 -23.46 9.06 -0.78
CA TYR A 91 -24.49 8.04 -1.03
C TYR A 91 -24.22 6.75 -0.26
N THR A 92 -22.92 6.47 -0.03
CA THR A 92 -22.47 5.32 0.75
C THR A 92 -22.59 5.58 2.25
N PHE A 93 -22.32 6.80 2.69
CA PHE A 93 -22.36 7.24 4.09
C PHE A 93 -23.24 8.51 4.19
N PRO A 94 -24.58 8.38 4.10
CA PRO A 94 -25.52 9.50 4.02
C PRO A 94 -25.52 10.41 5.24
N GLU A 95 -25.12 9.91 6.40
CA GLU A 95 -25.03 10.68 7.63
C GLU A 95 -23.79 11.59 7.71
N ARG A 96 -22.73 11.28 6.95
CA ARG A 96 -21.46 11.99 7.06
C ARG A 96 -21.52 13.35 6.38
N GLN A 97 -20.96 14.37 7.05
CA GLN A 97 -20.72 15.69 6.46
C GLN A 97 -19.33 15.83 5.86
N GLU A 98 -18.37 15.02 6.33
CA GLU A 98 -17.02 14.95 5.79
C GLU A 98 -16.60 13.49 5.60
N TYR A 99 -15.74 13.26 4.62
CA TYR A 99 -15.14 11.96 4.36
C TYR A 99 -13.63 12.12 4.18
N ALA A 100 -12.85 11.75 5.21
CA ALA A 100 -11.40 11.71 5.13
C ALA A 100 -10.96 10.47 4.34
N PHE A 101 -10.15 10.67 3.29
CA PHE A 101 -9.66 9.56 2.48
C PHE A 101 -8.49 8.83 3.13
N SER A 102 -7.93 9.36 4.23
CA SER A 102 -6.68 8.88 4.82
C SER A 102 -5.52 8.93 3.83
N TYR A 103 -5.51 9.90 2.91
CA TYR A 103 -4.47 10.13 1.92
C TYR A 103 -3.75 11.44 2.18
N LEU A 104 -2.43 11.36 2.36
CA LEU A 104 -1.53 12.50 2.55
C LEU A 104 -0.90 12.89 1.22
N PHE A 105 -0.94 14.19 0.92
CA PHE A 105 -0.42 14.78 -0.30
C PHE A 105 0.59 15.89 0.00
N ALA A 106 1.57 16.05 -0.89
CA ALA A 106 2.39 17.25 -0.97
C ALA A 106 1.87 18.16 -2.09
N GLN A 107 1.85 19.47 -1.86
CA GLN A 107 1.45 20.44 -2.88
C GLN A 107 2.57 20.65 -3.90
N HIS A 108 2.23 20.87 -5.17
CA HIS A 108 3.21 21.23 -6.19
C HIS A 108 3.80 22.63 -5.88
N PRO A 109 5.13 22.81 -5.91
CA PRO A 109 5.78 24.06 -5.49
C PRO A 109 5.44 25.28 -6.39
N HIS A 110 5.03 25.04 -7.63
CA HIS A 110 4.72 26.08 -8.62
C HIS A 110 3.26 26.09 -9.12
N HIS A 111 2.46 25.08 -8.73
CA HIS A 111 1.10 24.84 -9.24
C HIS A 111 0.18 24.51 -8.05
N PRO A 112 -0.29 25.50 -7.28
CA PRO A 112 -0.94 25.27 -5.98
C PRO A 112 -2.23 24.43 -6.05
N GLU A 113 -2.86 24.34 -7.23
CA GLU A 113 -4.00 23.47 -7.52
C GLU A 113 -3.62 21.98 -7.64
N SER A 114 -2.34 21.69 -7.82
CA SER A 114 -1.81 20.38 -8.16
C SER A 114 -1.09 19.74 -6.97
N TRP A 115 -1.30 18.44 -6.77
CA TRP A 115 -0.89 17.72 -5.57
C TRP A 115 -0.29 16.37 -5.95
N VAL A 116 0.58 15.82 -5.10
CA VAL A 116 1.13 14.48 -5.32
C VAL A 116 0.95 13.62 -4.08
N PHE A 117 0.43 12.41 -4.28
CA PHE A 117 0.21 11.45 -3.22
C PHE A 117 1.55 11.03 -2.60
N ARG A 118 1.61 10.97 -1.26
CA ARG A 118 2.84 10.63 -0.51
C ARG A 118 2.69 9.43 0.40
N ALA A 119 1.54 9.26 1.04
CA ALA A 119 1.28 8.14 1.94
C ALA A 119 -0.20 8.03 2.29
N ARG A 120 -0.59 6.88 2.82
CA ARG A 120 -1.79 6.82 3.65
C ARG A 120 -1.47 7.25 5.08
N THR A 121 -2.43 7.86 5.77
CA THR A 121 -2.24 8.26 7.18
C THR A 121 -2.00 7.05 8.09
N ASP A 122 -2.57 5.89 7.76
CA ASP A 122 -2.40 4.63 8.48
C ASP A 122 -1.14 3.84 8.13
N ASP A 123 -0.41 4.23 7.08
CA ASP A 123 0.90 3.66 6.73
C ASP A 123 2.07 4.36 7.46
N ILE A 124 1.82 5.50 8.13
CA ILE A 124 2.85 6.21 8.88
C ILE A 124 3.25 5.39 10.11
N ILE A 125 4.51 4.99 10.16
CA ILE A 125 5.08 4.20 11.24
C ILE A 125 5.47 5.15 12.37
N ALA A 126 4.97 4.90 13.58
CA ALA A 126 5.43 5.57 14.79
C ALA A 126 6.30 4.60 15.61
N PHE A 127 7.55 5.01 15.87
CA PHE A 127 8.48 4.28 16.71
C PHE A 127 8.29 4.60 18.19
N THR A 128 8.88 3.78 19.08
CA THR A 128 8.90 4.06 20.53
C THR A 128 9.71 5.33 20.87
N THR A 129 10.57 5.79 19.96
CA THR A 129 11.34 7.04 20.07
C THR A 129 10.50 8.29 19.78
N ALA A 130 9.20 8.12 19.47
CA ALA A 130 8.31 9.16 18.96
C ALA A 130 8.67 9.71 17.57
N GLU A 131 9.73 9.19 16.94
CA GLU A 131 10.02 9.44 15.53
C GLU A 131 8.96 8.77 14.64
N LYS A 132 8.63 9.43 13.53
CA LYS A 132 7.69 8.94 12.53
C LYS A 132 8.42 8.66 11.22
N LEU A 133 8.03 7.59 10.55
CA LEU A 133 8.57 7.20 9.26
C LEU A 133 7.43 6.99 8.26
N ASN A 134 7.53 7.64 7.10
CA ASN A 134 6.76 7.27 5.92
C ASN A 134 7.51 6.14 5.17
N PRO A 135 7.01 4.89 5.18
CA PRO A 135 7.70 3.79 4.54
C PRO A 135 7.62 3.82 3.00
N ILE A 136 6.63 4.50 2.43
CA ILE A 136 6.29 4.39 0.99
C ILE A 136 7.43 4.85 0.10
N ALA A 137 8.02 6.02 0.40
CA ALA A 137 9.12 6.56 -0.39
C ALA A 137 10.34 5.62 -0.37
N MET A 138 10.64 5.05 0.79
CA MET A 138 11.77 4.15 0.96
C MET A 138 11.54 2.78 0.31
N GLU A 139 10.33 2.22 0.41
CA GLU A 139 9.95 1.00 -0.31
C GLU A 139 10.02 1.19 -1.82
N SER A 140 9.53 2.34 -2.33
CA SER A 140 9.56 2.68 -3.75
C SER A 140 10.99 2.68 -4.29
N VAL A 141 11.92 3.29 -3.56
CA VAL A 141 13.36 3.25 -3.88
C VAL A 141 13.89 1.81 -3.91
N ILE A 142 13.56 1.01 -2.89
CA ILE A 142 14.04 -0.38 -2.80
C ILE A 142 13.50 -1.20 -3.99
N VAL A 143 12.22 -1.07 -4.32
CA VAL A 143 11.55 -1.80 -5.41
C VAL A 143 12.02 -1.36 -6.80
N ALA A 144 12.66 -0.19 -6.94
CA ALA A 144 13.30 0.20 -8.20
C ALA A 144 14.45 -0.75 -8.60
N SER A 145 15.00 -1.53 -7.66
CA SER A 145 15.98 -2.58 -7.95
C SER A 145 15.38 -3.71 -8.80
N PRO A 146 16.02 -4.13 -9.91
CA PRO A 146 15.52 -5.21 -10.76
C PRO A 146 15.54 -6.59 -10.09
N LYS A 147 16.17 -6.71 -8.91
CA LYS A 147 16.20 -7.95 -8.12
C LYS A 147 14.95 -8.11 -7.23
N ILE A 148 14.23 -7.02 -6.95
CA ILE A 148 13.18 -6.97 -5.93
C ILE A 148 11.80 -6.90 -6.59
N LYS A 149 10.93 -7.84 -6.22
CA LYS A 149 9.53 -7.83 -6.63
C LYS A 149 8.71 -6.89 -5.78
N SER A 150 8.90 -6.91 -4.47
CA SER A 150 8.20 -6.03 -3.53
C SER A 150 8.97 -5.89 -2.22
N ALA A 151 8.73 -4.80 -1.52
CA ALA A 151 9.31 -4.52 -0.22
C ALA A 151 8.24 -3.99 0.72
N VAL A 152 8.28 -4.40 1.98
CA VAL A 152 7.37 -3.91 3.03
C VAL A 152 8.19 -3.58 4.27
N ILE A 153 8.09 -2.32 4.69
CA ILE A 153 8.67 -1.82 5.93
C ILE A 153 7.61 -1.89 7.02
N ARG A 154 8.05 -2.35 8.20
CA ARG A 154 7.29 -2.34 9.46
C ARG A 154 8.10 -1.64 10.54
N GLY A 155 7.43 -1.17 11.57
CA GLY A 155 8.10 -0.70 12.79
C GLY A 155 7.17 -0.08 13.83
N GLN A 156 5.86 -0.24 13.66
CA GLN A 156 4.87 0.36 14.55
C GLN A 156 5.08 -0.12 15.98
N GLY A 157 5.31 0.82 16.91
CA GLY A 157 5.54 0.52 18.32
C GLY A 157 6.88 -0.17 18.60
N GLN A 158 7.83 -0.11 17.67
CA GLN A 158 9.17 -0.69 17.82
C GLN A 158 10.22 0.42 17.89
N PHE A 159 11.42 0.09 18.35
CA PHE A 159 12.51 1.07 18.47
C PHE A 159 13.17 1.40 17.12
N GLN A 160 12.94 0.59 16.09
CA GLN A 160 13.44 0.82 14.74
C GLN A 160 12.60 0.08 13.68
N ALA A 161 12.74 0.52 12.43
CA ALA A 161 12.11 -0.13 11.28
C ALA A 161 12.76 -1.49 10.96
N SER A 162 11.96 -2.37 10.37
CA SER A 162 12.33 -3.66 9.79
C SER A 162 11.83 -3.76 8.35
N LEU A 163 12.52 -4.56 7.54
CA LEU A 163 12.29 -4.70 6.10
C LEU A 163 12.04 -6.15 5.75
N LEU A 164 10.92 -6.41 5.09
CA LEU A 164 10.64 -7.67 4.43
C LEU A 164 10.74 -7.47 2.92
N ILE A 165 11.55 -8.29 2.26
CA ILE A 165 11.80 -8.22 0.81
C ILE A 165 11.25 -9.47 0.15
N GLU A 166 10.47 -9.31 -0.92
CA GLU A 166 10.11 -10.36 -1.86
C GLU A 166 11.00 -10.26 -3.10
N PRO A 167 11.98 -11.16 -3.30
CA PRO A 167 12.82 -11.18 -4.51
C PRO A 167 12.07 -11.72 -5.73
N TYR A 168 12.52 -11.36 -6.93
CA TYR A 168 12.11 -12.08 -8.15
C TYR A 168 12.74 -13.46 -8.24
N ILE A 169 14.02 -13.56 -7.88
CA ILE A 169 14.79 -14.80 -7.84
C ILE A 169 15.33 -14.92 -6.44
N TYR A 170 14.88 -15.94 -5.71
CA TYR A 170 15.30 -16.16 -4.34
C TYR A 170 16.77 -16.62 -4.31
N PRO A 171 17.64 -15.96 -3.53
CA PRO A 171 19.01 -16.43 -3.37
C PRO A 171 19.04 -17.75 -2.61
N THR A 172 19.91 -18.68 -3.01
CA THR A 172 20.20 -19.89 -2.22
C THR A 172 21.06 -19.53 -1.01
N THR A 173 20.84 -20.15 0.14
CA THR A 173 21.79 -20.05 1.26
C THR A 173 23.17 -20.56 0.82
N PRO A 174 24.30 -19.83 1.06
CA PRO A 174 24.50 -18.65 1.90
C PRO A 174 24.50 -17.29 1.16
N ALA A 175 24.03 -17.23 -0.09
CA ALA A 175 24.00 -16.00 -0.90
C ALA A 175 22.96 -14.97 -0.42
N GLU A 176 22.06 -15.34 0.49
CA GLU A 176 21.06 -14.44 1.09
C GLU A 176 21.66 -13.23 1.80
N GLU A 177 22.70 -13.45 2.62
CA GLU A 177 23.38 -12.35 3.32
C GLU A 177 24.01 -11.36 2.33
N ARG A 178 24.61 -11.87 1.25
CA ARG A 178 25.18 -11.03 0.18
C ARG A 178 24.09 -10.27 -0.57
N PHE A 179 22.94 -10.91 -0.83
CA PHE A 179 21.80 -10.27 -1.48
C PHE A 179 21.26 -9.09 -0.66
N ILE A 180 21.12 -9.26 0.66
CA ILE A 180 20.70 -8.19 1.57
C ILE A 180 21.74 -7.05 1.58
N GLN A 181 23.03 -7.40 1.64
CA GLN A 181 24.12 -6.42 1.63
C GLN A 181 24.15 -5.59 0.34
N ASP A 182 23.98 -6.22 -0.82
CA ASP A 182 23.91 -5.54 -2.11
C ASP A 182 22.81 -4.47 -2.10
N ILE A 183 21.61 -4.81 -1.61
CA ILE A 183 20.45 -3.92 -1.57
C ILE A 183 20.70 -2.74 -0.62
N GLN A 184 21.27 -2.99 0.56
CA GLN A 184 21.55 -1.92 1.51
C GLN A 184 22.71 -1.00 1.09
N SER A 185 23.63 -1.53 0.29
CA SER A 185 24.79 -0.79 -0.21
C SER A 185 24.51 0.02 -1.48
N SER A 186 23.37 -0.21 -2.14
CA SER A 186 22.99 0.57 -3.32
C SER A 186 22.87 2.05 -2.96
N ARG A 187 23.48 2.91 -3.78
CA ARG A 187 23.51 4.37 -3.60
C ARG A 187 22.12 4.98 -3.47
N ASP A 188 21.11 4.32 -4.02
CA ASP A 188 19.74 4.80 -4.09
C ASP A 188 19.02 4.69 -2.73
N CYS A 189 19.47 3.83 -1.80
CA CYS A 189 18.85 3.69 -0.48
C CYS A 189 19.19 4.89 0.44
N PRO A 190 18.20 5.68 0.92
CA PRO A 190 18.47 6.87 1.72
C PRO A 190 19.25 6.56 3.01
N ALA A 191 20.11 7.49 3.45
CA ALA A 191 20.89 7.34 4.69
C ALA A 191 20.00 7.14 5.94
N HIS A 192 18.83 7.79 5.99
CA HIS A 192 17.79 7.61 7.02
C HIS A 192 16.96 6.33 6.84
N GLY A 193 17.11 5.64 5.70
CA GLY A 193 16.46 4.37 5.37
C GLY A 193 17.35 3.14 5.53
N ARG A 194 18.54 3.29 6.13
CA ARG A 194 19.40 2.15 6.46
C ARG A 194 18.82 1.39 7.65
N ILE A 195 17.81 0.57 7.37
CA ILE A 195 17.35 -0.49 8.27
C ILE A 195 18.56 -1.35 8.59
N MET A 196 18.86 -1.55 9.88
CA MET A 196 19.99 -2.37 10.30
C MET A 196 19.91 -3.78 9.70
N LYS A 197 21.05 -4.36 9.32
CA LYS A 197 21.15 -5.71 8.73
C LYS A 197 20.30 -6.77 9.45
N GLY A 198 20.36 -6.78 10.79
CA GLY A 198 19.60 -7.71 11.62
C GLY A 198 18.07 -7.53 11.61
N PHE A 199 17.57 -6.50 10.91
CA PHE A 199 16.16 -6.17 10.75
C PHE A 199 15.68 -6.30 9.30
N VAL A 200 16.50 -6.89 8.42
CA VAL A 200 16.11 -7.24 7.05
C VAL A 200 15.90 -8.74 6.95
N MET A 201 14.83 -9.15 6.29
CA MET A 201 14.55 -10.55 5.99
C MET A 201 13.93 -10.70 4.60
N LEU A 202 14.09 -11.89 4.02
CA LEU A 202 13.43 -12.26 2.78
C LEU A 202 12.14 -13.03 3.06
N THR A 203 11.16 -12.92 2.17
CA THR A 203 10.05 -13.88 2.10
C THR A 203 10.59 -15.27 1.76
N LYS A 204 9.71 -16.28 1.76
CA LYS A 204 10.05 -17.61 1.24
C LYS A 204 9.23 -17.89 -0.02
N PRO A 205 9.71 -18.74 -0.96
CA PRO A 205 8.94 -19.08 -2.16
C PRO A 205 7.54 -19.64 -1.87
N ASP A 206 7.40 -20.40 -0.78
CA ASP A 206 6.15 -21.04 -0.32
C ASP A 206 5.29 -20.12 0.58
N LYS A 207 5.83 -18.97 0.97
CA LYS A 207 5.15 -17.94 1.77
C LYS A 207 5.43 -16.58 1.12
N PRO A 208 4.77 -16.23 -0.01
CA PRO A 208 4.88 -14.92 -0.66
C PRO A 208 4.02 -13.86 0.05
N LEU A 209 4.18 -12.60 -0.34
CA LEU A 209 3.37 -11.51 0.22
C LEU A 209 1.89 -11.65 -0.22
N PRO A 210 0.92 -11.51 0.69
CA PRO A 210 -0.50 -11.50 0.35
C PRO A 210 -0.82 -10.26 -0.51
N ARG A 211 -1.64 -10.48 -1.55
CA ARG A 211 -2.03 -9.48 -2.53
C ARG A 211 -3.52 -9.49 -2.78
N ALA A 212 -4.06 -8.33 -3.11
CA ALA A 212 -5.42 -8.21 -3.62
C ALA A 212 -5.50 -8.67 -5.09
N GLY A 213 -6.71 -8.79 -5.65
CA GLY A 213 -6.93 -9.18 -7.05
C GLY A 213 -6.25 -8.30 -8.12
N LYS A 214 -5.70 -7.14 -7.74
CA LYS A 214 -4.91 -6.23 -8.60
C LYS A 214 -3.39 -6.39 -8.45
N ASP A 215 -2.94 -7.48 -7.86
CA ASP A 215 -1.53 -7.74 -7.52
C ASP A 215 -0.92 -6.73 -6.53
N THR A 216 -1.74 -5.89 -5.88
CA THR A 216 -1.30 -4.93 -4.86
C THR A 216 -1.03 -5.64 -3.53
N VAL A 217 0.14 -5.41 -2.93
CA VAL A 217 0.50 -5.96 -1.62
C VAL A 217 -0.44 -5.43 -0.54
N GLN A 218 -1.06 -6.32 0.23
CA GLN A 218 -1.93 -5.96 1.34
C GLN A 218 -1.12 -5.85 2.64
N ARG A 219 -0.59 -4.66 2.94
CA ARG A 219 0.32 -4.41 4.07
C ARG A 219 -0.18 -4.97 5.41
N HIS A 220 -1.46 -4.77 5.74
CA HIS A 220 -2.05 -5.30 6.98
C HIS A 220 -2.04 -6.84 7.02
N ALA A 221 -2.37 -7.50 5.91
CA ALA A 221 -2.30 -8.95 5.80
C ALA A 221 -0.85 -9.46 5.88
N VAL A 222 0.13 -8.73 5.32
CA VAL A 222 1.56 -9.04 5.49
C VAL A 222 1.93 -9.00 6.97
N PHE A 223 1.54 -7.96 7.70
CA PHE A 223 1.88 -7.83 9.12
C PHE A 223 1.28 -8.92 10.01
N LYS A 224 0.11 -9.44 9.63
CA LYS A 224 -0.52 -10.60 10.27
C LYS A 224 0.20 -11.90 9.90
N LEU A 225 0.44 -12.13 8.62
CA LEU A 225 1.04 -13.37 8.10
C LEU A 225 2.49 -13.56 8.58
N TYR A 226 3.27 -12.48 8.68
CA TYR A 226 4.67 -12.51 9.11
C TYR A 226 4.88 -12.01 10.55
N ALA A 227 3.82 -12.02 11.38
CA ALA A 227 3.87 -11.46 12.73
C ALA A 227 4.99 -12.08 13.57
N GLU A 228 5.14 -13.39 13.52
CA GLU A 228 6.17 -14.13 14.26
C GLU A 228 7.58 -13.81 13.77
N GLU A 229 7.79 -13.75 12.45
CA GLU A 229 9.11 -13.43 11.90
C GLU A 229 9.51 -12.00 12.23
N PHE A 230 8.60 -11.03 12.10
CA PHE A 230 8.86 -9.66 12.53
C PHE A 230 9.18 -9.60 14.02
N GLN A 231 8.41 -10.29 14.87
CA GLN A 231 8.64 -10.31 16.31
C GLN A 231 10.01 -10.92 16.65
N ALA A 232 10.40 -12.00 15.98
CA ALA A 232 11.70 -12.62 16.14
C ALA A 232 12.86 -11.67 15.77
N LEU A 233 12.70 -10.78 14.77
CA LEU A 233 13.71 -9.75 14.48
C LEU A 233 13.96 -8.86 15.72
N TYR A 234 12.89 -8.42 16.37
CA TYR A 234 12.95 -7.52 17.53
C TYR A 234 13.42 -8.22 18.81
N ASP A 235 12.98 -9.46 19.04
CA ASP A 235 13.36 -10.20 20.26
C ASP A 235 14.84 -10.58 20.29
N ARG A 236 15.47 -10.82 19.13
CA ARG A 236 16.93 -11.05 19.04
C ARG A 236 17.77 -9.88 19.57
N MET A 237 17.20 -8.68 19.60
CA MET A 237 17.88 -7.44 19.94
C MET A 237 17.32 -6.78 21.20
N ARG A 238 16.29 -7.36 21.83
CA ARG A 238 15.91 -6.94 23.19
C ARG A 238 17.10 -7.23 24.11
N PRO A 239 17.60 -6.24 24.86
CA PRO A 239 18.64 -6.49 25.83
C PRO A 239 18.20 -7.66 26.69
N HIS A 240 19.05 -8.68 26.82
CA HIS A 240 18.95 -9.57 27.97
C HIS A 240 19.20 -8.66 29.16
N VAL A 241 18.13 -8.17 29.80
CA VAL A 241 18.23 -7.58 31.13
C VAL A 241 18.43 -8.76 32.07
N GLU A 242 19.62 -9.35 32.05
CA GLU A 242 20.12 -10.00 33.23
C GLU A 242 20.33 -8.90 34.27
N SER A 243 19.70 -9.04 35.43
CA SER A 243 19.79 -8.10 36.52
C SER A 243 21.19 -8.14 37.13
N GLU A 244 22.18 -7.60 36.43
CA GLU A 244 23.48 -7.32 37.03
C GLU A 244 23.47 -5.88 37.53
N THR A 245 23.15 -5.74 38.82
CA THR A 245 23.58 -4.61 39.63
C THR A 245 25.09 -4.45 39.51
N SER A 246 25.55 -3.58 38.61
CA SER A 246 26.95 -3.18 38.56
C SER A 246 27.09 -1.67 38.71
N THR A 247 27.79 -1.33 39.79
CA THR A 247 28.22 -0.03 40.28
C THR A 247 28.85 0.86 39.20
N ILE A 248 28.40 2.11 39.19
CA ILE A 248 28.91 3.21 38.36
C ILE A 248 30.34 3.55 38.79
N ALA A 249 31.28 3.55 37.83
CA ALA A 249 32.58 4.21 37.95
C ALA A 249 32.72 5.31 36.89
N SER A 250 33.18 6.48 37.32
CA SER A 250 33.23 7.74 36.55
C SER A 250 34.29 7.73 35.42
N PRO A 251 34.09 8.50 34.33
CA PRO A 251 35.00 8.53 33.18
C PRO A 251 36.16 9.55 33.33
N GLN A 252 37.35 9.18 32.82
CA GLN A 252 38.51 10.05 32.59
C GLN A 252 38.58 10.54 31.12
N PRO A 253 39.27 11.67 30.81
CA PRO A 253 39.19 12.33 29.50
C PRO A 253 40.19 11.80 28.45
N LEU A 254 39.75 11.85 27.18
CA LEU A 254 40.47 11.42 25.97
C LEU A 254 41.58 12.41 25.52
N ALA A 255 42.74 11.88 25.11
CA ALA A 255 43.82 12.62 24.46
C ALA A 255 43.69 12.62 22.92
N LYS A 256 44.15 13.72 22.29
CA LYS A 256 44.10 14.02 20.86
C LYS A 256 45.21 13.33 20.04
N GLY A 257 44.89 12.98 18.79
CA GLY A 257 45.88 12.88 17.71
C GLY A 257 45.42 12.05 16.51
N ALA A 258 45.22 12.68 15.35
CA ALA A 258 45.25 12.00 14.04
C ALA A 258 45.71 12.98 12.94
N SER A 259 46.70 12.54 12.16
CA SER A 259 47.36 13.26 11.06
C SER A 259 46.64 13.02 9.72
N SER A 260 46.68 14.03 8.85
CA SER A 260 46.13 14.04 7.48
C SER A 260 47.11 13.44 6.48
N ALA A 261 46.60 12.64 5.53
CA ALA A 261 47.29 12.27 4.31
C ALA A 261 46.37 12.49 3.10
N VAL A 262 46.88 13.20 2.10
CA VAL A 262 46.20 13.64 0.86
C VAL A 262 46.51 12.66 -0.29
N ILE A 263 45.50 12.30 -1.09
CA ILE A 263 45.63 11.51 -2.34
C ILE A 263 45.20 12.41 -3.52
N PRO A 264 45.89 12.43 -4.68
CA PRO A 264 45.60 13.37 -5.77
C PRO A 264 44.40 12.94 -6.62
N SER A 265 43.59 13.93 -6.98
CA SER A 265 42.39 13.83 -7.80
C SER A 265 42.71 13.71 -9.29
N THR A 266 42.31 12.59 -9.90
CA THR A 266 41.74 12.59 -11.25
C THR A 266 40.37 11.94 -11.14
N SER A 267 39.37 12.64 -11.71
CA SER A 267 37.96 12.58 -11.33
C SER A 267 37.36 11.18 -11.54
N LEU A 268 37.16 10.47 -10.43
CA LEU A 268 36.30 9.29 -10.32
C LEU A 268 34.90 9.58 -10.89
N ASP A 269 34.45 10.83 -10.78
CA ASP A 269 33.15 11.27 -11.28
C ASP A 269 33.07 11.18 -12.82
N GLN A 270 34.18 11.43 -13.53
CA GLN A 270 34.24 11.32 -14.99
C GLN A 270 34.16 9.86 -15.47
N GLN A 271 34.76 8.93 -14.72
CA GLN A 271 34.66 7.49 -15.01
C GLN A 271 33.28 6.93 -14.65
N ILE A 272 32.62 7.53 -13.65
CA ILE A 272 31.26 7.18 -13.24
C ILE A 272 30.24 7.67 -14.27
N GLU A 273 30.37 8.89 -14.79
CA GLU A 273 29.46 9.41 -15.82
C GLU A 273 29.50 8.57 -17.10
N GLU A 274 30.69 8.22 -17.61
CA GLU A 274 30.82 7.35 -18.79
C GLU A 274 30.28 5.93 -18.57
N ALA A 275 30.32 5.42 -17.33
CA ALA A 275 29.78 4.11 -16.99
C ALA A 275 28.25 4.14 -16.84
N LEU A 276 27.70 5.22 -16.27
CA LEU A 276 26.26 5.43 -16.13
C LEU A 276 25.59 5.59 -17.50
N ASP A 277 26.19 6.33 -18.42
CA ASP A 277 25.65 6.58 -19.76
C ASP A 277 25.57 5.30 -20.62
N ARG A 278 26.43 4.31 -20.33
CA ARG A 278 26.42 2.98 -20.98
C ARG A 278 25.40 2.01 -20.39
N LEU A 279 25.05 2.14 -19.11
CA LEU A 279 24.24 1.16 -18.39
C LEU A 279 22.75 1.53 -18.38
N LEU A 280 22.43 2.83 -18.29
CA LEU A 280 21.06 3.33 -18.14
C LEU A 280 20.09 2.92 -19.26
N PRO A 281 20.46 2.99 -20.57
CA PRO A 281 19.52 2.64 -21.64
C PRO A 281 19.07 1.18 -21.56
N SER A 282 20.00 0.24 -21.31
CA SER A 282 19.69 -1.20 -21.29
C SER A 282 18.97 -1.65 -20.03
N ALA A 283 19.20 -0.99 -18.89
CA ALA A 283 18.57 -1.31 -17.62
C ALA A 283 17.11 -0.83 -17.60
N ILE A 284 16.87 0.39 -18.10
CA ILE A 284 15.53 0.95 -18.28
C ILE A 284 14.75 0.12 -19.30
N GLU A 285 15.35 -0.19 -20.45
CA GLU A 285 14.70 -1.00 -21.48
C GLU A 285 14.31 -2.39 -20.96
N LYS A 286 15.18 -3.06 -20.19
CA LYS A 286 14.84 -4.35 -19.54
C LYS A 286 13.75 -4.22 -18.49
N ALA A 287 13.78 -3.19 -17.64
CA ALA A 287 12.75 -2.97 -16.62
C ALA A 287 11.38 -2.71 -17.26
N VAL A 288 11.34 -1.87 -18.30
CA VAL A 288 10.14 -1.58 -19.10
C VAL A 288 9.66 -2.84 -19.83
N HIS A 289 10.57 -3.65 -20.39
CA HIS A 289 10.19 -4.89 -21.08
C HIS A 289 9.61 -5.93 -20.11
N VAL A 290 10.15 -6.07 -18.90
CA VAL A 290 9.62 -6.99 -17.87
C VAL A 290 8.23 -6.53 -17.39
N MET A 291 8.05 -5.23 -17.16
CA MET A 291 6.77 -4.65 -16.77
C MET A 291 5.70 -4.83 -17.88
N LEU A 292 6.04 -4.52 -19.13
CA LEU A 292 5.15 -4.68 -20.28
C LEU A 292 4.80 -6.14 -20.57
N THR A 293 5.76 -7.04 -20.45
CA THR A 293 5.53 -8.48 -20.65
C THR A 293 4.49 -8.99 -19.65
N ARG A 294 4.51 -8.50 -18.40
CA ARG A 294 3.53 -8.87 -17.37
C ARG A 294 2.14 -8.31 -17.65
N LEU A 295 2.06 -7.04 -18.02
CA LEU A 295 0.81 -6.40 -18.42
C LEU A 295 0.16 -7.14 -19.60
N LEU A 296 0.96 -7.60 -20.56
CA LEU A 296 0.50 -8.32 -21.74
C LEU A 296 0.15 -9.79 -21.46
N SER A 297 0.85 -10.46 -20.55
CA SER A 297 0.45 -11.81 -20.11
C SER A 297 -0.88 -11.82 -19.36
N GLY A 298 -1.28 -10.69 -18.75
CA GLY A 298 -2.64 -10.52 -18.21
C GLY A 298 -3.72 -10.29 -19.27
N LEU A 299 -3.34 -9.86 -20.49
CA LEU A 299 -4.26 -9.60 -21.61
C LEU A 299 -4.46 -10.84 -22.51
N ASN A 300 -3.46 -11.72 -22.64
CA ASN A 300 -3.52 -12.92 -23.46
C ASN A 300 -4.14 -14.14 -22.73
N GLY A 301 -5.26 -13.93 -22.03
CA GLY A 301 -6.09 -15.03 -21.55
C GLY A 301 -6.44 -15.95 -22.71
N ALA A 302 -5.89 -17.17 -22.71
CA ALA A 302 -6.21 -18.20 -23.67
C ALA A 302 -7.73 -18.42 -23.65
N THR A 303 -8.36 -18.05 -24.76
CA THR A 303 -9.77 -18.29 -25.06
C THR A 303 -10.02 -19.79 -25.14
N THR A 304 -10.49 -20.39 -24.05
CA THR A 304 -11.32 -21.60 -24.15
C THR A 304 -12.74 -21.13 -24.44
N THR A 305 -13.17 -21.41 -25.67
CA THR A 305 -14.50 -21.13 -26.18
C THR A 305 -15.55 -21.93 -25.41
N SER A 306 -16.29 -21.27 -24.54
CA SER A 306 -17.61 -21.71 -24.12
C SER A 306 -18.60 -20.60 -24.48
N SER A 307 -19.46 -20.90 -25.45
CA SER A 307 -20.56 -20.05 -25.88
C SER A 307 -21.56 -19.86 -24.73
N ASN A 308 -21.66 -18.65 -24.19
CA ASN A 308 -22.77 -18.28 -23.32
C ASN A 308 -23.88 -17.60 -24.15
N PRO A 309 -25.16 -17.95 -23.93
CA PRO A 309 -26.28 -17.39 -24.68
C PRO A 309 -26.62 -15.98 -24.19
N ALA A 310 -27.40 -15.28 -25.02
CA ALA A 310 -27.78 -13.88 -24.89
C ALA A 310 -28.27 -13.46 -23.49
N VAL A 311 -27.79 -12.30 -23.05
CA VAL A 311 -28.22 -11.56 -21.85
C VAL A 311 -29.71 -11.16 -22.01
N PRO A 312 -30.62 -11.57 -21.10
CA PRO A 312 -31.93 -10.94 -21.01
C PRO A 312 -31.80 -9.58 -20.33
N SER A 313 -32.55 -8.60 -20.81
CA SER A 313 -32.63 -7.23 -20.28
C SER A 313 -32.92 -7.22 -18.77
N PRO A 314 -32.44 -6.19 -18.03
CA PRO A 314 -32.53 -6.16 -16.57
C PRO A 314 -33.99 -6.04 -16.15
N THR A 315 -34.55 -7.16 -15.65
CA THR A 315 -35.82 -7.11 -14.93
C THR A 315 -35.51 -6.59 -13.54
N THR A 316 -36.03 -5.41 -13.22
CA THR A 316 -35.97 -4.81 -11.87
C THR A 316 -36.65 -5.75 -10.87
N VAL A 317 -35.87 -6.63 -10.24
CA VAL A 317 -36.34 -7.38 -9.07
C VAL A 317 -36.14 -6.47 -7.86
N LYS A 318 -37.18 -5.69 -7.53
CA LYS A 318 -37.35 -5.17 -6.17
C LYS A 318 -37.58 -6.37 -5.25
N LYS A 319 -36.51 -6.98 -4.73
CA LYS A 319 -36.62 -7.90 -3.59
C LYS A 319 -36.89 -7.04 -2.37
N SER A 320 -38.16 -7.00 -1.97
CA SER A 320 -38.59 -6.57 -0.65
C SER A 320 -37.76 -7.34 0.38
N ILE A 321 -36.92 -6.63 1.11
CA ILE A 321 -36.35 -7.09 2.38
C ILE A 321 -37.57 -7.34 3.27
N LYS A 322 -37.97 -8.61 3.39
CA LYS A 322 -38.98 -9.00 4.36
C LYS A 322 -38.34 -8.82 5.73
N ASN A 323 -38.92 -7.92 6.53
CA ASN A 323 -38.69 -7.78 7.95
C ASN A 323 -38.88 -9.15 8.63
N GLY A 324 -37.79 -9.91 8.73
CA GLY A 324 -37.68 -11.08 9.59
C GLY A 324 -36.97 -10.63 10.85
N ILE A 325 -37.60 -10.86 12.00
CA ILE A 325 -37.00 -10.63 13.32
C ILE A 325 -35.69 -11.42 13.39
N HIS A 326 -34.55 -10.75 13.31
CA HIS A 326 -33.23 -11.39 13.38
C HIS A 326 -32.97 -11.84 14.82
N SER A 327 -32.80 -13.15 15.02
CA SER A 327 -32.65 -13.81 16.32
C SER A 327 -31.19 -13.92 16.75
N GLY A 328 -30.56 -12.78 17.04
CA GLY A 328 -29.30 -12.70 17.80
C GLY A 328 -28.02 -13.19 17.10
N PRO A 329 -26.90 -13.31 17.85
CA PRO A 329 -25.55 -13.46 17.30
C PRO A 329 -25.34 -14.65 16.36
N ASN A 330 -26.12 -15.72 16.50
CA ASN A 330 -26.04 -16.90 15.62
C ASN A 330 -26.58 -16.64 14.21
N ASP A 331 -27.42 -15.61 14.03
CA ASP A 331 -27.87 -15.17 12.70
C ASP A 331 -26.85 -14.25 12.01
N LEU A 332 -25.97 -13.60 12.76
CA LEU A 332 -24.95 -12.71 12.20
C LEU A 332 -23.94 -13.47 11.32
N LYS A 333 -23.47 -14.64 11.75
CA LYS A 333 -22.61 -15.49 10.91
C LYS A 333 -23.30 -15.85 9.60
N LYS A 334 -24.57 -16.29 9.65
CA LYS A 334 -25.35 -16.61 8.45
C LYS A 334 -25.52 -15.39 7.54
N LEU A 335 -25.76 -14.21 8.12
CA LEU A 335 -25.87 -12.95 7.39
C LEU A 335 -24.57 -12.61 6.65
N ILE A 336 -23.42 -12.78 7.33
CA ILE A 336 -22.10 -12.61 6.72
C ILE A 336 -21.90 -13.63 5.58
N TYR A 337 -22.11 -14.93 5.82
CA TYR A 337 -21.97 -15.94 4.76
C TYR A 337 -22.91 -15.71 3.58
N ASN A 338 -24.15 -15.27 3.80
CA ASN A 338 -25.06 -14.92 2.72
C ASN A 338 -24.52 -13.76 1.89
N GLN A 339 -24.04 -12.69 2.53
CA GLN A 339 -23.43 -11.56 1.83
C GLN A 339 -22.18 -11.97 1.05
N LEU A 340 -21.37 -12.87 1.59
CA LEU A 340 -20.18 -13.39 0.93
C LEU A 340 -20.55 -14.32 -0.25
N SER A 341 -21.55 -15.18 -0.10
CA SER A 341 -21.99 -16.16 -1.11
C SER A 341 -22.54 -15.54 -2.40
N GLU A 342 -22.96 -14.27 -2.35
CA GLU A 342 -23.36 -13.56 -3.56
C GLU A 342 -22.20 -13.39 -4.56
N ASN A 343 -20.96 -13.39 -4.07
CA ASN A 343 -19.80 -13.04 -4.89
C ASN A 343 -18.50 -13.84 -4.61
N LEU A 344 -18.48 -14.75 -3.63
CA LEU A 344 -17.33 -15.60 -3.28
C LEU A 344 -17.70 -17.09 -3.39
N ASP A 345 -16.72 -17.92 -3.76
CA ASP A 345 -16.83 -19.38 -3.67
C ASP A 345 -16.79 -19.81 -2.20
N THR A 346 -17.97 -19.90 -1.58
CA THR A 346 -18.12 -20.24 -0.16
C THR A 346 -17.96 -21.73 0.14
N GLU A 347 -17.84 -22.62 -0.86
CA GLU A 347 -17.74 -24.06 -0.61
C GLU A 347 -16.47 -24.47 0.15
N ARG A 348 -15.43 -23.63 0.05
CA ARG A 348 -14.13 -23.84 0.71
C ARG A 348 -13.87 -22.92 1.89
N LEU A 349 -14.83 -22.05 2.22
CA LEU A 349 -14.68 -21.02 3.23
C LEU A 349 -15.14 -21.56 4.59
N ASN A 350 -14.32 -21.36 5.62
CA ASN A 350 -14.67 -21.63 7.02
C ASN A 350 -14.51 -20.36 7.87
N ASP A 351 -14.95 -20.42 9.13
CA ASP A 351 -15.06 -19.25 10.00
C ASP A 351 -13.72 -18.53 10.27
N ASP A 352 -12.59 -19.23 10.08
CA ASP A 352 -11.23 -18.75 10.31
C ASP A 352 -10.45 -18.49 9.01
N SER A 353 -11.09 -18.71 7.86
CA SER A 353 -10.49 -18.45 6.55
C SER A 353 -10.27 -16.96 6.32
N ASP A 354 -9.10 -16.61 5.77
CA ASP A 354 -8.83 -15.24 5.36
C ASP A 354 -9.67 -14.90 4.11
N LEU A 355 -10.71 -14.10 4.30
CA LEU A 355 -11.68 -13.76 3.27
C LEU A 355 -11.03 -13.18 2.01
N PHE A 356 -9.90 -12.47 2.11
CA PHE A 356 -9.21 -11.88 0.97
C PHE A 356 -8.53 -12.93 0.08
N GLN A 357 -8.08 -14.04 0.66
CA GLN A 357 -7.51 -15.16 -0.11
C GLN A 357 -8.57 -15.84 -0.99
N PHE A 358 -9.84 -15.72 -0.63
CA PHE A 358 -10.95 -16.28 -1.37
C PHE A 358 -11.58 -15.30 -2.35
N GLY A 359 -11.03 -14.09 -2.47
CA GLY A 359 -11.45 -13.09 -3.45
C GLY A 359 -12.24 -11.93 -2.87
N LEU A 360 -12.26 -11.75 -1.53
CA LEU A 360 -12.91 -10.59 -0.92
C LEU A 360 -12.22 -9.32 -1.41
N ASP A 361 -12.95 -8.40 -2.01
CA ASP A 361 -12.44 -7.12 -2.49
C ASP A 361 -12.95 -5.92 -1.67
N SER A 362 -12.44 -4.73 -1.99
CA SER A 362 -12.77 -3.51 -1.27
C SER A 362 -14.23 -3.07 -1.41
N LEU A 363 -14.89 -3.39 -2.53
CA LEU A 363 -16.31 -3.07 -2.74
C LEU A 363 -17.16 -3.98 -1.85
N GLN A 364 -16.85 -5.26 -1.83
CA GLN A 364 -17.51 -6.23 -0.97
C GLN A 364 -17.28 -5.92 0.52
N VAL A 365 -16.10 -5.40 0.89
CA VAL A 365 -15.87 -4.87 2.25
C VAL A 365 -16.79 -3.69 2.57
N VAL A 366 -17.02 -2.77 1.62
CA VAL A 366 -17.95 -1.64 1.82
C VAL A 366 -19.38 -2.14 2.03
N GLU A 367 -19.83 -3.09 1.21
CA GLU A 367 -21.16 -3.70 1.33
C GLU A 367 -21.34 -4.45 2.65
N LEU A 368 -20.34 -5.25 3.02
CA LEU A 368 -20.29 -5.96 4.29
C LEU A 368 -20.39 -4.98 5.47
N VAL A 369 -19.58 -3.92 5.50
CA VAL A 369 -19.59 -2.93 6.59
C VAL A 369 -20.94 -2.19 6.67
N LYS A 370 -21.57 -1.86 5.53
CA LYS A 370 -22.91 -1.25 5.53
C LYS A 370 -23.93 -2.18 6.17
N MET A 371 -23.94 -3.45 5.76
CA MET A 371 -24.84 -4.46 6.31
C MET A 371 -24.60 -4.65 7.82
N LEU A 372 -23.34 -4.74 8.26
CA LEU A 372 -23.00 -4.92 9.68
C LEU A 372 -23.42 -3.71 10.52
N ASN A 373 -23.22 -2.49 10.03
CA ASN A 373 -23.65 -1.28 10.74
C ASN A 373 -25.19 -1.17 10.83
N ALA A 374 -25.91 -1.57 9.77
CA ALA A 374 -27.37 -1.65 9.83
C ALA A 374 -27.84 -2.66 10.90
N TYR A 375 -27.17 -3.82 10.99
CA TYR A 375 -27.43 -4.80 12.04
C TYR A 375 -27.12 -4.24 13.45
N LEU A 376 -26.00 -3.53 13.63
CA LEU A 376 -25.63 -2.91 14.91
C LEU A 376 -26.63 -1.86 15.37
N GLU A 377 -27.16 -1.04 14.46
CA GLU A 377 -28.17 -0.03 14.82
C GLU A 377 -29.45 -0.65 15.39
N GLU A 378 -29.84 -1.81 14.87
CA GLU A 378 -31.02 -2.53 15.34
C GLU A 378 -30.78 -3.25 16.69
N TRP A 379 -29.61 -3.89 16.85
CA TRP A 379 -29.34 -4.77 17.99
C TRP A 379 -28.52 -4.14 19.12
N ARG A 380 -27.72 -3.12 18.82
CA ARG A 380 -26.82 -2.43 19.75
C ARG A 380 -26.66 -0.94 19.38
N PRO A 381 -27.70 -0.11 19.56
CA PRO A 381 -27.71 1.30 19.13
C PRO A 381 -26.65 2.20 19.81
N ASN A 382 -25.96 1.72 20.84
CA ASN A 382 -24.93 2.46 21.58
C ASN A 382 -23.49 2.01 21.25
N VAL A 383 -23.29 1.15 20.25
CA VAL A 383 -21.95 0.73 19.81
C VAL A 383 -21.49 1.60 18.65
N ASP A 384 -20.21 1.97 18.66
CA ASP A 384 -19.61 2.72 17.56
C ASP A 384 -19.73 1.97 16.24
N ARG A 385 -20.04 2.71 15.17
CA ARG A 385 -20.10 2.16 13.83
C ARG A 385 -18.74 1.58 13.43
N LEU A 386 -18.78 0.38 12.84
CA LEU A 386 -17.61 -0.28 12.29
C LEU A 386 -17.10 0.49 11.07
N GLU A 387 -15.78 0.67 11.04
CA GLU A 387 -15.08 1.16 9.86
C GLU A 387 -14.53 -0.01 9.03
N ARG A 388 -14.26 0.23 7.74
CA ARG A 388 -13.64 -0.75 6.83
C ARG A 388 -12.36 -1.35 7.40
N LYS A 389 -11.56 -0.51 8.09
CA LYS A 389 -10.33 -0.92 8.76
C LYS A 389 -10.55 -2.06 9.75
N ALA A 390 -11.70 -2.12 10.39
CA ALA A 390 -12.04 -3.19 11.32
C ALA A 390 -12.12 -4.55 10.59
N VAL A 391 -12.70 -4.60 9.39
CA VAL A 391 -12.76 -5.82 8.57
C VAL A 391 -11.38 -6.18 8.00
N TYR A 392 -10.60 -5.21 7.51
CA TYR A 392 -9.23 -5.46 7.05
C TYR A 392 -8.32 -6.03 8.14
N ASN A 393 -8.51 -5.59 9.39
CA ASN A 393 -7.75 -6.08 10.54
C ASN A 393 -8.23 -7.44 11.06
N ASN A 394 -9.49 -7.79 10.78
CA ASN A 394 -10.12 -9.02 11.25
C ASN A 394 -10.71 -9.79 10.05
N PRO A 395 -9.87 -10.26 9.11
CA PRO A 395 -10.29 -10.75 7.80
C PRO A 395 -10.92 -12.16 7.83
N THR A 396 -11.53 -12.56 8.94
CA THR A 396 -12.19 -13.87 9.10
C THR A 396 -13.61 -13.65 9.60
N VAL A 397 -14.53 -14.58 9.36
CA VAL A 397 -15.92 -14.46 9.85
C VAL A 397 -15.93 -14.39 11.38
N ASN A 398 -15.15 -15.23 12.07
CA ASN A 398 -14.98 -15.16 13.51
C ASN A 398 -14.43 -13.80 13.97
N GLY A 399 -13.43 -13.27 13.27
CA GLY A 399 -12.82 -11.98 13.54
C GLY A 399 -13.85 -10.85 13.47
N VAL A 400 -14.62 -10.78 12.38
CA VAL A 400 -15.67 -9.78 12.20
C VAL A 400 -16.76 -9.89 13.27
N VAL A 401 -17.24 -11.10 13.57
CA VAL A 401 -18.27 -11.32 14.59
C VAL A 401 -17.78 -10.91 15.98
N SER A 402 -16.50 -11.14 16.30
CA SER A 402 -15.93 -10.76 17.60
C SER A 402 -15.93 -9.27 17.86
N LEU A 403 -15.97 -8.43 16.82
CA LEU A 403 -16.08 -6.98 16.95
C LEU A 403 -17.47 -6.52 17.42
N MET A 404 -18.46 -7.42 17.41
CA MET A 404 -19.87 -7.11 17.59
C MET A 404 -20.49 -7.84 18.80
N MET A 405 -19.73 -8.74 19.44
CA MET A 405 -20.09 -9.43 20.69
C MET A 405 -19.63 -8.60 21.88
#